data_AF-A0A533UJF5-F1
#
_entry.id   AF-A0A533UJF5-F1
#
_cell.length_a   1.000
_cell.length_b   1.000
_cell.length_c   1.000
_cell.angle_alpha   90.00
_cell.angle_beta   90.00
_cell.angle_gamma   90.00
#
_symmetry.space_group_name_H-M   'P 1'
#
loop_
_entity.id
_entity.type
_entity.pdbx_description
1 polymer ?
#
loop_
_entity_poly.entity_id
_entity_poly.type
_entity_poly.pdbx_seq_one_letter_code
_entity_poly.pdbx_strand_id
1 'polypeptide(L)'
;MPRNLRSMIVNSLFKEFVTNDEKSFAKDLYLSYEEIHEMREYGMYFGSHGYSHEWLGTISPSELNFEIEESRKFYSRINGNNDHMIMCYPYGSYSAEVIQKLKESEYKVGLTIEVGDAVLNKLNAFTLKRYDTNDFQQ
;
A
#
# COMPACT_ATOMS: atom_id res chain seq x y z
N MET A 1 8.25 -12.75 14.34
CA MET A 1 9.05 -13.86 13.75
C MET A 1 9.92 -13.28 12.63
N PRO A 2 11.20 -13.67 12.49
CA PRO A 2 12.08 -13.19 11.42
C PRO A 2 11.49 -13.47 10.02
N ARG A 3 11.65 -12.53 9.08
CA ARG A 3 11.05 -12.58 7.73
C ARG A 3 11.37 -13.90 7.00
N ASN A 4 12.63 -14.33 7.03
CA ASN A 4 13.06 -15.55 6.33
C ASN A 4 12.36 -16.80 6.87
N LEU A 5 12.27 -16.94 8.20
CA LEU A 5 11.58 -18.07 8.82
C LEU A 5 10.08 -18.02 8.52
N ARG A 6 9.48 -16.83 8.56
CA ARG A 6 8.07 -16.61 8.16
C ARG A 6 7.81 -17.09 6.74
N SER A 7 8.63 -16.67 5.79
CA SER A 7 8.48 -17.05 4.38
C SER A 7 8.66 -18.55 4.17
N MET A 8 9.61 -19.19 4.85
CA MET A 8 9.79 -20.65 4.76
C MET A 8 8.55 -21.42 5.22
N ILE A 9 8.00 -21.05 6.38
CA ILE A 9 6.81 -21.71 6.94
C ILE A 9 5.59 -21.46 6.05
N VAL A 10 5.35 -20.21 5.65
CA VAL A 10 4.22 -19.85 4.78
C VAL A 10 4.30 -20.59 3.46
N ASN A 11 5.47 -20.64 2.82
CA ASN A 11 5.64 -21.34 1.54
C ASN A 11 5.39 -22.85 1.67
N SER A 12 5.80 -23.46 2.78
CA SER A 12 5.53 -24.89 3.02
C SER A 12 4.03 -25.15 3.18
N LEU A 13 3.36 -24.36 4.01
CA LEU A 13 1.93 -24.52 4.29
C LEU A 13 1.08 -24.19 3.06
N PHE A 14 1.44 -23.17 2.29
CA PHE A 14 0.71 -22.79 1.08
C PHE A 14 0.75 -23.90 0.03
N LYS A 15 1.89 -24.56 -0.15
CA LYS A 15 2.03 -25.70 -1.05
C LYS A 15 1.25 -26.93 -0.60
N GLU A 16 1.20 -27.17 0.71
CA GLU A 16 0.49 -28.31 1.29
C GLU A 16 -1.04 -28.15 1.22
N PHE A 17 -1.54 -26.95 1.52
CA PHE A 17 -2.97 -26.73 1.75
C PHE A 17 -3.69 -25.89 0.69
N VAL A 18 -2.97 -25.18 -0.19
CA VAL A 18 -3.57 -24.29 -1.19
C VAL A 18 -3.25 -24.76 -2.60
N THR A 19 -2.01 -24.56 -3.05
CA THR A 19 -1.56 -24.98 -4.39
C THR A 19 -0.04 -24.91 -4.51
N ASN A 20 0.51 -25.66 -5.46
CA ASN A 20 1.89 -25.49 -5.90
C ASN A 20 2.07 -24.41 -6.98
N ASP A 21 0.96 -23.84 -7.50
CA ASP A 21 0.96 -22.77 -8.49
C ASP A 21 0.45 -21.44 -7.89
N GLU A 22 1.30 -20.83 -7.07
CA GLU A 22 1.05 -19.51 -6.45
C GLU A 22 0.73 -18.44 -7.51
N LYS A 23 1.34 -18.53 -8.70
CA LYS A 23 1.15 -17.54 -9.76
C LYS A 23 -0.26 -17.60 -10.33
N SER A 24 -0.79 -18.80 -10.58
CA SER A 24 -2.19 -18.94 -11.02
C SER A 24 -3.14 -18.49 -9.91
N PHE A 25 -2.90 -18.91 -8.67
CA PHE A 25 -3.74 -18.50 -7.54
C PHE A 25 -3.80 -16.99 -7.34
N ALA A 26 -2.67 -16.29 -7.48
CA ALA A 26 -2.63 -14.84 -7.38
C ALA A 26 -3.44 -14.13 -8.48
N LYS A 27 -3.47 -14.69 -9.71
CA LYS A 27 -4.26 -14.10 -10.80
C LYS A 27 -5.77 -14.12 -10.55
N ASP A 28 -6.25 -15.08 -9.77
CA ASP A 28 -7.67 -15.19 -9.44
C ASP A 28 -8.09 -14.22 -8.31
N LEU A 29 -7.12 -13.64 -7.59
CA LEU A 29 -7.36 -12.79 -6.40
C LEU A 29 -7.01 -11.31 -6.59
N TYR A 30 -6.02 -11.00 -7.43
CA TYR A 30 -5.55 -9.64 -7.64
C TYR A 30 -5.97 -9.08 -9.00
N LEU A 31 -6.21 -7.77 -9.03
CA LEU A 31 -6.53 -7.06 -10.26
C LEU A 31 -5.39 -7.19 -11.28
N SER A 32 -5.78 -7.49 -12.52
CA SER A 32 -4.94 -7.40 -13.70
C SER A 32 -4.72 -5.95 -14.13
N TYR A 33 -3.76 -5.73 -15.03
CA TYR A 33 -3.53 -4.39 -15.57
C TYR A 33 -4.70 -3.88 -16.41
N GLU A 34 -5.36 -4.79 -17.12
CA GLU A 34 -6.53 -4.53 -17.94
C GLU A 34 -7.70 -4.07 -17.07
N GLU A 35 -7.97 -4.74 -15.94
CA GLU A 35 -9.02 -4.35 -14.98
C GLU A 35 -8.69 -3.01 -14.30
N ILE A 36 -7.43 -2.78 -13.90
CA ILE A 36 -7.00 -1.49 -13.37
C ILE A 36 -7.26 -0.38 -14.39
N HIS A 37 -6.91 -0.60 -15.66
CA HIS A 37 -7.13 0.39 -16.70
C HIS A 37 -8.63 0.66 -16.91
N GLU A 38 -9.45 -0.38 -17.02
CA GLU A 38 -10.91 -0.24 -17.13
C GLU A 38 -11.49 0.57 -15.96
N MET A 39 -11.17 0.20 -14.72
CA MET A 39 -11.64 0.90 -13.52
C MET A 39 -11.24 2.39 -13.53
N ARG A 40 -10.05 2.73 -14.03
CA ARG A 40 -9.60 4.11 -14.19
C ARG A 40 -10.40 4.88 -15.24
N GLU A 41 -10.71 4.27 -16.38
CA GLU A 41 -11.55 4.88 -17.42
C GLU A 41 -12.97 5.20 -16.89
N TYR A 42 -13.43 4.44 -15.89
CA TYR A 42 -14.69 4.70 -15.18
C TYR A 42 -14.55 5.58 -13.92
N GLY A 43 -13.41 6.26 -13.76
CA GLY A 43 -13.22 7.30 -12.76
C GLY A 43 -12.70 6.84 -11.39
N MET A 44 -12.28 5.57 -11.25
CA MET A 44 -11.63 5.12 -10.01
C MET A 44 -10.20 5.65 -9.92
N TYR A 45 -9.79 6.00 -8.70
CA TYR A 45 -8.42 6.43 -8.39
C TYR A 45 -7.62 5.29 -7.75
N PHE A 46 -6.42 5.04 -8.26
CA PHE A 46 -5.48 4.07 -7.69
C PHE A 46 -4.32 4.78 -7.00
N GLY A 47 -4.33 4.74 -5.67
CA GLY A 47 -3.24 5.24 -4.82
C GLY A 47 -2.13 4.21 -4.60
N SER A 48 -1.22 4.54 -3.68
CA SER A 48 -0.13 3.66 -3.25
C SER A 48 -0.48 2.97 -1.92
N HIS A 49 -0.04 1.72 -1.77
CA HIS A 49 -0.19 0.95 -0.52
C HIS A 49 1.11 0.23 -0.14
N GLY A 50 2.27 0.83 -0.47
CA GLY A 50 3.56 0.15 -0.41
C GLY A 50 3.74 -0.88 -1.52
N TYR A 51 4.92 -1.48 -1.60
CA TYR A 51 5.26 -2.48 -2.62
C TYR A 51 5.11 -3.90 -2.08
N SER A 52 5.65 -4.17 -0.88
CA SER A 52 5.58 -5.49 -0.24
C SER A 52 4.64 -5.53 0.97
N HIS A 53 3.84 -4.47 1.17
CA HIS A 53 2.89 -4.34 2.30
C HIS A 53 3.57 -4.53 3.67
N GLU A 54 4.74 -3.89 3.86
CA GLU A 54 5.49 -3.91 5.11
C GLU A 54 5.00 -2.85 6.11
N TRP A 55 5.30 -3.05 7.39
CA TRP A 55 5.06 -2.07 8.44
C TRP A 55 6.06 -0.90 8.29
N LEU A 56 5.75 0.08 7.44
CA LEU A 56 6.71 1.09 6.99
C LEU A 56 7.42 1.87 8.12
N GLY A 57 6.76 2.07 9.27
CA GLY A 57 7.39 2.71 10.43
C GLY A 57 8.44 1.86 11.16
N THR A 58 8.68 0.63 10.72
CA THR A 58 9.56 -0.35 11.41
C THR A 58 10.73 -0.85 10.56
N ILE A 59 10.72 -0.56 9.26
CA ILE A 59 11.75 -1.02 8.32
C ILE A 59 12.94 -0.06 8.30
N SER A 60 14.09 -0.56 7.83
CA SER A 60 15.30 0.26 7.70
C SER A 60 15.16 1.35 6.63
N PRO A 61 15.98 2.42 6.67
CA PRO A 61 15.95 3.47 5.64
C PRO A 61 16.19 2.94 4.21
N SER A 62 17.04 1.94 4.05
CA SER A 62 17.27 1.30 2.74
C SER A 62 16.05 0.53 2.24
N GLU A 63 15.35 -0.18 3.14
CA GLU A 63 14.11 -0.89 2.80
C GLU A 63 12.99 0.10 2.50
N LEU A 64 12.87 1.18 3.28
CA LEU A 64 11.90 2.24 3.01
C LEU A 64 12.13 2.88 1.64
N ASN A 65 13.38 3.17 1.29
CA ASN A 65 13.72 3.68 -0.05
C ASN A 65 13.27 2.70 -1.15
N PHE A 66 13.56 1.41 -0.97
CA PHE A 66 13.11 0.38 -1.92
C PHE A 66 11.58 0.34 -2.04
N GLU A 67 10.86 0.27 -0.92
CA GLU A 67 9.39 0.23 -0.90
C GLU A 67 8.77 1.43 -1.62
N ILE A 68 9.28 2.65 -1.37
CA ILE A 68 8.75 3.87 -1.98
C ILE A 68 9.08 3.97 -3.47
N GLU A 69 10.30 3.61 -3.90
CA GLU A 69 10.69 3.68 -5.31
C GLU A 69 9.95 2.63 -6.16
N GLU A 70 9.81 1.39 -5.69
CA GLU A 70 9.06 0.37 -6.43
C GLU A 70 7.56 0.72 -6.49
N SER A 71 6.99 1.26 -5.41
CA SER A 71 5.61 1.78 -5.41
C SER A 71 5.42 2.89 -6.43
N ARG A 72 6.39 3.83 -6.54
CA ARG A 72 6.38 4.91 -7.55
C ARG A 72 6.47 4.37 -8.97
N LYS A 73 7.35 3.39 -9.23
CA LYS A 73 7.45 2.76 -10.55
C LYS A 73 6.14 2.10 -10.97
N PHE A 74 5.50 1.38 -10.05
CA PHE A 74 4.20 0.76 -10.33
C PHE A 74 3.10 1.81 -10.53
N TYR A 75 3.03 2.83 -9.67
CA TYR A 75 2.08 3.92 -9.81
C TYR A 75 2.21 4.63 -11.16
N SER A 76 3.42 5.03 -11.55
CA SER A 76 3.70 5.63 -12.86
C SER A 76 3.29 4.72 -14.01
N ARG A 77 3.54 3.41 -13.89
CA ARG A 77 3.15 2.44 -14.91
C ARG A 77 1.64 2.38 -15.10
N ILE A 78 0.84 2.44 -14.03
CA ILE A 78 -0.61 2.35 -14.12
C ILE A 78 -1.29 3.71 -14.36
N ASN A 79 -0.68 4.82 -13.93
CA ASN A 79 -1.27 6.16 -13.98
C ASN A 79 -0.70 7.09 -15.06
N GLY A 80 0.48 6.78 -15.61
CA GLY A 80 1.19 7.56 -16.62
C GLY A 80 2.12 8.65 -16.09
N ASN A 81 2.04 8.97 -14.80
CA ASN A 81 2.89 9.93 -14.10
C ASN A 81 2.93 9.61 -12.59
N ASN A 82 3.72 10.37 -11.81
CA ASN A 82 3.76 10.28 -10.34
C ASN A 82 3.07 11.48 -9.65
N ASP A 83 2.14 12.13 -10.34
CA ASP A 83 1.46 13.30 -9.79
C ASP A 83 0.38 12.87 -8.80
N HIS A 84 0.16 13.70 -7.79
CA HIS A 84 -0.93 13.57 -6.82
C HIS A 84 -1.00 12.22 -6.09
N MET A 85 0.14 11.56 -5.87
CA MET A 85 0.17 10.27 -5.17
C MET A 85 -0.39 10.38 -3.75
N ILE A 86 -1.31 9.47 -3.42
CA ILE A 86 -1.86 9.28 -2.08
C ILE A 86 -1.31 7.97 -1.52
N MET A 87 -0.75 8.00 -0.31
CA MET A 87 -0.34 6.82 0.42
C MET A 87 -1.47 6.34 1.32
N CYS A 88 -1.84 5.07 1.23
CA CYS A 88 -2.55 4.36 2.27
C CYS A 88 -1.49 3.56 3.05
N TYR A 89 -1.28 3.82 4.34
CA TYR A 89 -0.22 3.13 5.08
C TYR A 89 -0.60 1.66 5.35
N PRO A 90 0.20 0.65 4.94
CA PRO A 90 0.00 -0.73 5.36
C PRO A 90 -0.08 -0.84 6.88
N TYR A 91 -1.13 -1.47 7.37
CA TYR A 91 -1.41 -1.59 8.82
C TYR A 91 -1.49 -0.24 9.57
N GLY A 92 -1.63 0.88 8.86
CA GLY A 92 -1.54 2.21 9.48
C GLY A 92 -0.16 2.56 10.03
N SER A 93 0.89 1.81 9.64
CA SER A 93 2.24 1.99 10.16
C SER A 93 2.98 3.11 9.44
N TYR A 94 3.34 4.16 10.18
CA TYR A 94 4.15 5.27 9.69
C TYR A 94 5.04 5.83 10.81
N SER A 95 6.06 6.59 10.42
CA SER A 95 6.93 7.35 11.31
C SER A 95 7.23 8.74 10.71
N ALA A 96 7.94 9.59 11.45
CA ALA A 96 8.36 10.89 10.93
C ALA A 96 9.26 10.75 9.69
N GLU A 97 10.14 9.75 9.68
CA GLU A 97 11.02 9.40 8.57
C GLU A 97 10.23 8.94 7.35
N VAL A 98 9.19 8.11 7.54
CA VAL A 98 8.29 7.69 6.46
C VAL A 98 7.60 8.90 5.84
N ILE A 99 7.02 9.79 6.67
CA ILE A 99 6.34 10.99 6.17
C ILE A 99 7.32 11.90 5.42
N GLN A 100 8.54 12.07 5.92
CA GLN A 100 9.57 12.86 5.27
C GLN A 100 9.93 12.29 3.90
N LYS A 101 10.16 10.96 3.82
CA LYS A 101 10.44 10.29 2.55
C LYS A 101 9.30 10.45 1.55
N LEU A 102 8.05 10.33 1.99
CA LEU A 102 6.88 10.52 1.11
C LEU A 102 6.82 11.93 0.53
N LYS A 103 7.10 12.96 1.33
CA LYS A 103 7.16 14.36 0.86
C LYS A 103 8.23 14.57 -0.21
N GLU A 104 9.41 13.98 -0.02
CA GLU A 104 10.51 14.00 -1.00
C GLU A 104 10.14 13.23 -2.28
N SER A 105 9.28 12.23 -2.14
CA SER A 105 8.80 11.34 -3.19
C SER A 105 7.44 11.76 -3.76
N GLU A 106 7.14 13.07 -3.79
CA GLU A 106 5.99 13.70 -4.47
C GLU A 106 4.58 13.28 -4.02
N TYR A 107 4.46 12.46 -2.98
CA TYR A 107 3.18 12.19 -2.34
C TYR A 107 2.57 13.47 -1.80
N LYS A 108 1.24 13.55 -1.82
CA LYS A 108 0.48 14.72 -1.36
C LYS A 108 -0.25 14.46 -0.06
N VAL A 109 -0.71 13.22 0.14
CA VAL A 109 -1.58 12.83 1.25
C VAL A 109 -1.22 11.42 1.75
N GLY A 110 -1.45 11.19 3.04
CA GLY A 110 -1.30 9.90 3.72
C GLY A 110 -2.56 9.57 4.52
N LEU A 111 -3.10 8.36 4.33
CA LEU A 111 -4.28 7.83 5.02
C LEU A 111 -3.84 6.80 6.07
N THR A 112 -4.21 7.03 7.33
CA THR A 112 -3.89 6.16 8.47
C THR A 112 -5.04 5.21 8.78
N ILE A 113 -4.93 4.44 9.85
CA ILE A 113 -6.05 3.65 10.42
C ILE A 113 -6.69 4.34 11.63
N GLU A 114 -6.28 5.57 11.96
CA GLU A 114 -6.87 6.29 13.08
C GLU A 114 -8.33 6.61 12.75
N VAL A 115 -9.24 6.15 13.60
CA VAL A 115 -10.68 6.37 13.43
C VAL A 115 -11.03 7.85 13.63
N GLY A 116 -11.80 8.41 12.71
CA GLY A 116 -12.37 9.74 12.83
C GLY A 116 -12.41 10.53 11.52
N ASP A 117 -12.87 11.78 11.62
CA ASP A 117 -13.06 12.64 10.46
C ASP A 117 -11.74 13.09 9.84
N ALA A 118 -11.67 13.02 8.51
CA ALA A 118 -10.54 13.44 7.70
C ALA A 118 -10.59 14.95 7.39
N VAL A 119 -10.46 15.81 8.40
CA VAL A 119 -10.41 17.27 8.19
C VAL A 119 -9.04 17.68 7.65
N LEU A 120 -8.92 17.81 6.33
CA LEU A 120 -7.66 18.12 5.67
C LEU A 120 -7.13 19.52 5.99
N ASN A 121 -5.90 19.59 6.47
CA ASN A 121 -5.12 20.82 6.61
C ASN A 121 -3.62 20.55 6.35
N LYS A 122 -2.81 21.62 6.36
CA LYS A 122 -1.38 21.51 6.06
C LYS A 122 -0.58 20.69 7.09
N LEU A 123 -1.07 20.55 8.32
CA LEU A 123 -0.38 19.86 9.39
C LEU A 123 -0.64 18.35 9.38
N ASN A 124 -1.81 17.92 8.92
CA ASN A 124 -2.25 16.52 8.97
C ASN A 124 -2.40 15.85 7.60
N ALA A 125 -1.95 16.48 6.51
CA ALA A 125 -2.11 15.92 5.16
C ALA A 125 -1.57 14.49 5.04
N PHE A 126 -0.55 14.11 5.83
CA PHE A 126 0.04 12.77 5.84
C PHE A 126 -0.45 11.86 6.97
N THR A 127 -1.43 12.31 7.76
CA THR A 127 -1.98 11.55 8.88
C THR A 127 -3.50 11.67 8.89
N LEU A 128 -4.13 11.63 7.72
CA LEU A 128 -5.58 11.71 7.62
C LEU A 128 -6.22 10.46 8.21
N LYS A 129 -7.21 10.71 9.07
CA LYS A 129 -8.05 9.70 9.70
C LYS A 129 -9.00 9.06 8.70
N ARG A 130 -9.51 7.88 9.00
CA ARG A 130 -10.55 7.21 8.22
C ARG A 130 -11.43 6.36 9.11
N TYR A 131 -12.65 6.11 8.68
CA TYR A 131 -13.48 5.06 9.25
C TYR A 131 -13.25 3.75 8.49
N ASP A 132 -13.24 2.65 9.22
CA ASP A 132 -13.32 1.32 8.65
C ASP A 132 -14.77 1.03 8.24
N THR A 133 -15.00 0.18 7.23
CA THR A 133 -16.37 -0.19 6.86
C THR A 133 -17.09 -0.93 7.98
N ASN A 134 -16.36 -1.56 8.90
CA ASN A 134 -16.89 -2.19 10.11
C ASN A 134 -17.35 -1.17 11.18
N ASP A 135 -17.01 0.11 11.05
CA ASP A 135 -17.49 1.16 11.97
C ASP A 135 -18.95 1.54 11.70
N PHE A 136 -19.51 1.09 10.57
CA PHE A 136 -20.89 1.35 10.18
C PHE A 136 -21.74 0.08 10.27
N GLN A 137 -23.02 0.26 10.62
CA GLN A 137 -23.97 -0.85 10.61
C GLN A 137 -24.19 -1.33 9.17
N GLN A 138 -24.14 -2.65 8.98
CA GLN A 138 -24.42 -3.33 7.71
C GLN A 138 -25.90 -3.71 7.60
#